data_AF-A0A4Z1D6T1-F1
#
_entry.id   AF-A0A4Z1D6T1-F1
#
_cell.length_a   1.000
_cell.length_b   1.000
_cell.length_c   1.000
_cell.angle_alpha   90.00
_cell.angle_beta   90.00
_cell.angle_gamma   90.00
#
_symmetry.space_group_name_H-M   'P 1'
#
loop_
_entity.id
_entity.type
_entity.pdbx_description
1 polymer ?
#
loop_
_entity_poly.entity_id
_entity_poly.type
_entity_poly.pdbx_seq_one_letter_code
_entity_poly.pdbx_strand_id
1 'polypeptide(L)'
;MDRDWEERVAAAWAALDTWPEDDAAGFRAVIDKLADELPENHPLGLFERACAFDSTGHSADAVGLYRAALDNGLTEANPYKARRTKIQLASSLRNTGHAEEGVALLTPELDAHSDELNDAVRACLALCLSSLGRDREGLSLVLGALAPHLPRYQRSMANYARLLTEPA
;
A
#
# COMPACT_ATOMS: atom_id res chain seq x y z
N MET A 1 14.45 -16.42 6.64
CA MET A 1 13.00 -16.52 6.93
C MET A 1 12.54 -17.91 6.57
N ASP A 2 11.70 -18.53 7.39
CA ASP A 2 11.18 -19.86 7.06
C ASP A 2 10.22 -19.76 5.89
N ARG A 3 10.51 -20.48 4.81
CA ARG A 3 9.69 -20.50 3.60
C ARG A 3 8.29 -21.07 3.89
N ASP A 4 8.22 -21.98 4.86
CA ASP A 4 6.96 -22.55 5.33
C ASP A 4 6.04 -21.48 5.94
N TRP A 5 6.59 -20.54 6.71
CA TRP A 5 5.79 -19.46 7.30
C TRP A 5 5.19 -18.53 6.24
N GLU A 6 5.99 -18.11 5.25
CA GLU A 6 5.50 -17.24 4.16
C GLU A 6 4.42 -17.94 3.32
N GLU A 7 4.56 -19.25 3.08
CA GLU A 7 3.55 -20.05 2.37
C GLU A 7 2.25 -20.16 3.17
N ARG A 8 2.32 -20.33 4.50
CA ARG A 8 1.14 -20.33 5.37
C ARG A 8 0.44 -18.97 5.45
N VAL A 9 1.21 -17.88 5.52
CA VAL A 9 0.68 -16.51 5.44
C VAL A 9 0.00 -16.26 4.10
N ALA A 10 0.64 -16.63 2.99
CA ALA A 10 0.05 -16.50 1.66
C ALA A 10 -1.24 -17.33 1.53
N ALA A 11 -1.28 -18.54 2.08
CA ALA A 11 -2.48 -19.37 2.11
C ALA A 11 -3.62 -18.75 2.94
N ALA A 12 -3.30 -18.14 4.09
CA ALA A 12 -4.28 -17.41 4.88
C ALA A 12 -4.88 -16.23 4.10
N TRP A 13 -4.05 -15.42 3.45
CA TRP A 13 -4.49 -14.29 2.61
C TRP A 13 -5.32 -14.74 1.40
N ALA A 14 -4.95 -15.84 0.75
CA ALA A 14 -5.72 -16.40 -0.37
C ALA A 14 -7.12 -16.88 0.05
N ALA A 15 -7.32 -17.16 1.34
CA ALA A 15 -8.60 -17.56 1.90
C ALA A 15 -9.44 -16.37 2.40
N LEU A 16 -8.95 -15.13 2.38
CA LEU A 16 -9.64 -13.96 2.95
C LEU A 16 -11.09 -13.84 2.45
N ASP A 17 -11.30 -13.91 1.14
CA ASP A 17 -12.63 -13.76 0.51
C ASP A 17 -13.59 -14.94 0.82
N THR A 18 -13.09 -16.01 1.47
CA THR A 18 -13.91 -17.15 1.90
C THR A 18 -14.45 -16.97 3.33
N TRP A 19 -13.93 -15.99 4.08
CA TRP A 19 -14.44 -15.68 5.41
C TRP A 19 -15.80 -14.97 5.33
N PRO A 20 -16.71 -15.25 6.26
CA PRO A 20 -17.94 -14.45 6.40
C PRO A 20 -17.60 -12.97 6.60
N GLU A 21 -18.35 -12.08 5.95
CA GLU A 21 -18.14 -10.62 6.08
C GLU A 21 -18.24 -10.15 7.55
N ASP A 22 -19.05 -10.83 8.36
CA ASP A 22 -19.22 -10.55 9.78
C ASP A 22 -18.16 -11.19 10.70
N ASP A 23 -17.25 -12.01 10.16
CA ASP A 23 -16.16 -12.66 10.91
C ASP A 23 -14.76 -12.13 10.53
N ALA A 24 -14.66 -10.82 10.33
CA ALA A 24 -13.39 -10.15 10.15
C ALA A 24 -12.43 -10.33 11.35
N ALA A 25 -12.97 -10.50 12.56
CA ALA A 25 -12.19 -10.75 13.76
C ALA A 25 -11.52 -12.14 13.74
N GLY A 26 -12.21 -13.16 13.22
CA GLY A 26 -11.65 -14.49 13.04
C GLY A 26 -10.45 -14.49 12.08
N PHE A 27 -10.55 -13.78 10.95
CA PHE A 27 -9.42 -13.63 10.03
C PHE A 27 -8.21 -12.96 10.70
N ARG A 28 -8.42 -11.85 11.42
CA ARG A 28 -7.35 -11.17 12.16
C ARG A 28 -6.68 -12.09 13.18
N ALA A 29 -7.47 -12.90 13.90
CA ALA A 29 -6.92 -13.86 14.86
C ALA A 29 -6.06 -14.96 14.21
N VAL A 30 -6.32 -15.34 12.96
CA VAL A 30 -5.44 -16.26 12.22
C VAL A 30 -4.11 -15.58 11.88
N ILE A 31 -4.15 -14.34 11.40
CA ILE A 31 -2.93 -13.57 11.11
C ILE A 31 -2.12 -13.31 12.39
N ASP A 32 -2.78 -13.00 13.51
CA ASP A 32 -2.13 -12.81 14.80
C ASP A 32 -1.36 -14.05 15.25
N LYS A 33 -1.97 -15.24 15.13
CA LYS A 33 -1.30 -16.51 15.47
C LYS A 33 -0.06 -16.75 14.62
N LEU A 34 -0.13 -16.48 13.32
CA LEU A 34 1.03 -16.60 12.43
C LEU A 34 2.12 -15.59 12.80
N ALA A 35 1.73 -14.35 13.11
CA ALA A 35 2.67 -13.32 13.53
C ALA A 35 3.31 -13.62 14.91
N ASP A 36 2.60 -14.30 15.82
CA ASP A 36 3.12 -14.74 17.13
C ASP A 36 4.15 -15.88 17.05
N GLU A 37 4.29 -16.53 15.90
CA GLU A 37 5.39 -17.49 15.67
C GLU A 37 6.74 -16.80 15.48
N LEU A 38 6.74 -15.50 15.19
CA LEU A 38 7.93 -14.68 15.06
C LEU A 38 8.27 -14.01 16.41
N PRO A 39 9.53 -13.57 16.62
CA PRO A 39 9.88 -12.77 17.77
C PRO A 39 8.96 -11.54 17.95
N GLU A 40 8.83 -11.08 19.19
CA GLU A 40 8.07 -9.87 19.49
C GLU A 40 8.58 -8.68 18.64
N ASN A 41 7.64 -7.89 18.10
CA ASN A 41 7.92 -6.76 17.21
C ASN A 41 8.70 -7.11 15.93
N HIS A 42 8.74 -8.37 15.52
CA HIS A 42 9.35 -8.74 14.25
C HIS A 42 8.67 -7.98 13.10
N PRO A 43 9.43 -7.29 12.22
CA PRO A 43 8.87 -6.37 11.22
C PRO A 43 7.85 -7.03 10.29
N LEU A 44 8.08 -8.30 9.94
CA LEU A 44 7.16 -9.06 9.10
C LEU A 44 5.86 -9.43 9.79
N GLY A 45 5.88 -9.74 11.09
CA GLY A 45 4.65 -9.99 11.85
C GLY A 45 3.83 -8.70 12.02
N LEU A 46 4.50 -7.57 12.29
CA LEU A 46 3.87 -6.25 12.35
C LEU A 46 3.22 -5.87 11.02
N PHE A 47 3.90 -6.12 9.90
CA PHE A 47 3.36 -5.90 8.56
C PHE A 47 2.08 -6.70 8.31
N GLU A 48 2.09 -8.02 8.57
CA GLU A 48 0.90 -8.86 8.31
C GLU A 48 -0.29 -8.43 9.18
N ARG A 49 -0.05 -8.09 10.46
CA ARG A 49 -1.09 -7.56 11.35
C ARG A 49 -1.68 -6.25 10.83
N ALA A 50 -0.82 -5.33 10.41
CA ALA A 50 -1.25 -4.06 9.85
C ALA A 50 -2.15 -4.27 8.62
N CYS A 51 -1.74 -5.16 7.71
CA CYS A 51 -2.54 -5.56 6.56
C CYS A 51 -3.89 -6.14 6.99
N ALA A 52 -3.91 -7.04 7.99
CA ALA A 52 -5.16 -7.65 8.45
C ALA A 52 -6.15 -6.63 9.01
N PHE A 53 -5.68 -5.64 9.78
CA PHE A 53 -6.52 -4.54 10.24
C PHE A 53 -7.02 -3.68 9.08
N ASP A 54 -6.15 -3.26 8.16
CA ASP A 54 -6.53 -2.38 7.05
C ASP A 54 -7.54 -3.06 6.10
N SER A 55 -7.27 -4.31 5.69
CA SER A 55 -8.15 -5.10 4.84
C SER A 55 -9.51 -5.42 5.46
N THR A 56 -9.62 -5.34 6.79
CA THR A 56 -10.88 -5.54 7.52
C THR A 56 -11.55 -4.23 7.96
N GLY A 57 -11.14 -3.09 7.39
CA GLY A 57 -11.79 -1.79 7.60
C GLY A 57 -11.31 -1.02 8.83
N HIS A 58 -10.23 -1.47 9.47
CA HIS A 58 -9.65 -0.87 10.67
C HIS A 58 -8.36 -0.08 10.35
N SER A 59 -8.42 0.82 9.37
CA SER A 59 -7.23 1.58 8.92
C SER A 59 -6.55 2.37 10.05
N ALA A 60 -7.29 2.89 11.02
CA ALA A 60 -6.72 3.61 12.17
C ALA A 60 -5.81 2.71 13.03
N ASP A 61 -6.22 1.46 13.25
CA ASP A 61 -5.46 0.48 14.02
C ASP A 61 -4.22 -0.01 13.23
N ALA A 62 -4.32 -0.04 11.89
CA ALA A 62 -3.23 -0.44 11.00
C ALA A 62 -2.06 0.56 10.95
N VAL A 63 -2.32 1.87 11.06
CA VAL A 63 -1.28 2.92 10.92
C VAL A 63 -0.11 2.71 11.88
N GLY A 64 -0.39 2.46 13.15
CA GLY A 64 0.64 2.24 14.17
C GLY A 64 1.51 1.02 13.86
N LEU A 65 0.88 -0.06 13.41
CA LEU A 65 1.58 -1.31 13.07
C LEU A 65 2.44 -1.18 11.82
N TYR A 66 1.97 -0.48 10.78
CA TYR A 66 2.79 -0.21 9.59
C TYR A 66 4.02 0.63 9.90
N ARG A 67 3.88 1.69 10.71
CA ARG A 67 5.02 2.49 11.17
C ARG A 67 5.99 1.64 11.97
N ALA A 68 5.49 0.87 12.93
CA ALA A 68 6.32 -0.03 13.72
C ALA A 68 7.04 -1.06 12.84
N ALA A 69 6.40 -1.60 11.79
CA ALA A 69 7.05 -2.53 10.87
C ALA A 69 8.25 -1.88 10.17
N LEU A 70 8.08 -0.66 9.63
CA LEU A 70 9.16 0.11 9.01
C LEU A 70 10.28 0.44 10.02
N ASP A 71 9.93 0.89 11.21
CA ASP A 71 10.88 1.27 12.27
C ASP A 71 11.67 0.07 12.81
N ASN A 72 11.08 -1.13 12.78
CA ASN A 72 11.73 -2.39 13.17
C ASN A 72 12.50 -3.06 12.02
N GLY A 73 12.84 -2.31 10.97
CA GLY A 73 13.78 -2.76 9.92
C GLY A 73 13.13 -3.60 8.81
N LEU A 74 11.84 -3.40 8.52
CA LEU A 74 11.19 -4.09 7.40
C LEU A 74 11.88 -3.80 6.07
N THR A 75 12.42 -2.59 5.89
CA THR A 75 13.12 -2.19 4.66
C THR A 75 14.31 -3.09 4.37
N GLU A 76 15.10 -3.42 5.39
CA GLU A 76 16.27 -4.28 5.30
C GLU A 76 15.86 -5.75 5.23
N ALA A 77 14.85 -6.15 5.99
CA ALA A 77 14.40 -7.54 6.06
C ALA A 77 13.71 -8.01 4.78
N ASN A 78 12.86 -7.14 4.18
CA ASN A 78 12.10 -7.44 2.98
C ASN A 78 11.72 -6.12 2.26
N PRO A 79 12.57 -5.62 1.35
CA PRO A 79 12.33 -4.37 0.62
C PRO A 79 10.99 -4.34 -0.13
N TYR A 80 10.55 -5.49 -0.64
CA TYR A 80 9.27 -5.62 -1.34
C TYR A 80 8.08 -5.37 -0.39
N LYS A 81 8.04 -6.05 0.76
CA LYS A 81 7.00 -5.81 1.77
C LYS A 81 7.09 -4.41 2.38
N ALA A 82 8.29 -3.83 2.48
CA ALA A 82 8.44 -2.43 2.88
C ALA A 82 7.79 -1.47 1.89
N ARG A 83 7.94 -1.71 0.57
CA ARG A 83 7.26 -0.91 -0.45
C ARG A 83 5.74 -1.06 -0.37
N ARG A 84 5.23 -2.29 -0.20
CA ARG A 84 3.80 -2.53 0.06
C ARG A 84 3.31 -1.84 1.34
N THR A 85 4.13 -1.81 2.38
CA THR A 85 3.82 -1.12 3.65
C THR A 85 3.59 0.36 3.41
N LYS A 86 4.47 1.03 2.65
CA LYS A 86 4.33 2.45 2.35
C LYS A 86 3.05 2.76 1.58
N ILE A 87 2.71 1.93 0.58
CA ILE A 87 1.49 2.06 -0.22
C ILE A 87 0.23 1.93 0.65
N GLN A 88 0.16 0.89 1.48
CA GLN A 88 -1.00 0.64 2.33
C GLN A 88 -1.09 1.66 3.47
N LEU A 89 0.03 2.02 4.09
CA LEU A 89 0.09 3.07 5.10
C LEU A 89 -0.41 4.41 4.55
N ALA A 90 0.00 4.80 3.34
CA ALA A 90 -0.50 6.02 2.72
C ALA A 90 -2.02 5.98 2.47
N SER A 91 -2.55 4.83 2.04
CA SER A 91 -4.00 4.61 1.91
C SER A 91 -4.73 4.76 3.26
N SER A 92 -4.20 4.13 4.31
CA SER A 92 -4.71 4.22 5.68
C SER A 92 -4.66 5.65 6.24
N LEU A 93 -3.55 6.37 6.03
CA LEU A 93 -3.37 7.77 6.44
C LEU A 93 -4.40 8.67 5.75
N ARG A 94 -4.63 8.49 4.45
CA ARG A 94 -5.67 9.22 3.71
C ARG A 94 -7.06 8.94 4.27
N ASN A 95 -7.40 7.68 4.54
CA ASN A 95 -8.69 7.30 5.11
C ASN A 95 -8.93 7.90 6.50
N THR A 96 -7.86 8.20 7.24
CA THR A 96 -7.91 8.75 8.60
C THR A 96 -7.66 10.26 8.66
N GLY A 97 -7.67 10.96 7.52
CA GLY A 97 -7.57 12.42 7.46
C GLY A 97 -6.14 12.98 7.47
N HIS A 98 -5.12 12.14 7.28
CA HIS A 98 -3.70 12.52 7.27
C HIS A 98 -3.10 12.39 5.86
N ALA A 99 -3.83 12.88 4.85
CA ALA A 99 -3.46 12.69 3.45
C ALA A 99 -2.11 13.34 3.08
N GLU A 100 -1.71 14.45 3.72
CA GLU A 100 -0.40 15.08 3.55
C GLU A 100 0.74 14.12 3.89
N GLU A 101 0.60 13.34 4.97
CA GLU A 101 1.60 12.34 5.36
C GLU A 101 1.67 11.20 4.33
N GLY A 102 0.53 10.78 3.77
CA GLY A 102 0.48 9.81 2.68
C GLY A 102 1.21 10.30 1.42
N VAL A 103 1.04 11.59 1.06
CA VAL A 103 1.78 12.22 -0.05
C VAL A 103 3.29 12.24 0.23
N ALA A 104 3.67 12.67 1.43
CA ALA A 104 5.09 12.74 1.83
C ALA A 104 5.75 11.36 1.82
N LEU A 105 5.01 10.32 2.21
CA LEU A 105 5.47 8.93 2.21
C LEU A 105 5.67 8.36 0.80
N LEU A 106 4.78 8.65 -0.15
CA LEU A 106 4.79 8.05 -1.49
C LEU A 106 5.51 8.86 -2.56
N THR A 107 5.71 10.16 -2.37
CA THR A 107 6.41 10.98 -3.36
C THR A 107 7.85 10.48 -3.64
N PRO A 108 8.67 10.11 -2.62
CA PRO A 108 9.99 9.53 -2.87
C PRO A 108 9.95 8.19 -3.61
N GLU A 109 8.85 7.45 -3.54
CA GLU A 109 8.69 6.15 -4.22
C GLU A 109 8.51 6.28 -5.74
N LEU A 110 8.28 7.49 -6.25
CA LEU A 110 8.25 7.77 -7.69
C LEU A 110 9.63 7.67 -8.34
N ASP A 111 10.68 8.02 -7.59
CA ASP A 111 12.09 8.01 -8.03
C ASP A 111 12.87 6.79 -7.51
N ALA A 112 12.24 5.96 -6.67
CA ALA A 112 12.83 4.77 -6.08
C ALA A 112 12.97 3.62 -7.09
N HIS A 113 13.32 2.43 -6.58
CA HIS A 113 13.39 1.23 -7.40
C HIS A 113 12.09 0.98 -8.17
N SER A 114 12.22 0.65 -9.45
CA SER A 114 11.10 0.36 -10.34
C SER A 114 10.78 -1.12 -10.32
N ASP A 115 9.57 -1.46 -9.88
CA ASP A 115 9.00 -2.80 -9.89
C ASP A 115 7.50 -2.75 -10.27
N GLU A 116 6.80 -3.88 -10.18
CA GLU A 116 5.38 -4.00 -10.54
C GLU A 116 4.43 -3.14 -9.67
N LEU A 117 4.88 -2.64 -8.52
CA LEU A 117 4.10 -1.76 -7.64
C LEU A 117 4.11 -0.29 -8.09
N ASN A 118 4.81 0.05 -9.17
CA ASN A 118 4.90 1.41 -9.71
C ASN A 118 3.54 2.07 -9.96
N ASP A 119 2.57 1.30 -10.46
CA ASP A 119 1.23 1.83 -10.74
C ASP A 119 0.41 1.98 -9.45
N ALA A 120 0.60 1.07 -8.48
CA ALA A 120 -0.01 1.15 -7.17
C ALA A 120 0.47 2.39 -6.39
N VAL A 121 1.78 2.69 -6.45
CA VAL A 121 2.34 3.94 -5.89
C VAL A 121 1.65 5.16 -6.49
N ARG A 122 1.54 5.23 -7.82
CA ARG A 122 0.90 6.37 -8.52
C ARG A 122 -0.58 6.48 -8.19
N ALA A 123 -1.30 5.36 -8.12
CA ALA A 123 -2.73 5.34 -7.78
C ALA A 123 -2.97 5.81 -6.33
N CYS A 124 -2.25 5.27 -5.35
CA CYS A 124 -2.40 5.66 -3.96
C CYS A 124 -1.95 7.12 -3.71
N LEU A 125 -0.87 7.56 -4.35
CA LEU A 125 -0.44 8.96 -4.29
C LEU A 125 -1.51 9.90 -4.89
N ALA A 126 -2.09 9.54 -6.04
CA ALA A 126 -3.18 10.31 -6.65
C ALA A 126 -4.41 10.41 -5.74
N LEU A 127 -4.77 9.34 -5.03
CA LEU A 127 -5.85 9.38 -4.05
C LEU A 127 -5.52 10.31 -2.87
N CYS A 128 -4.29 10.29 -2.36
CA CYS A 128 -3.86 11.21 -1.30
C CYS A 128 -3.92 12.66 -1.80
N LEU A 129 -3.43 12.94 -3.01
CA LEU A 129 -3.49 14.26 -3.65
C LEU A 129 -4.93 14.75 -3.82
N SER A 130 -5.84 13.88 -4.25
CA SER A 130 -7.26 14.22 -4.41
C SER A 130 -7.92 14.60 -3.09
N SER A 131 -7.59 13.90 -1.99
CA SER A 131 -8.04 14.26 -0.65
C SER A 131 -7.57 15.66 -0.19
N LEU A 132 -6.56 16.23 -0.85
CA LEU A 132 -6.02 17.57 -0.61
C LEU A 132 -6.50 18.62 -1.65
N GLY A 133 -7.43 18.25 -2.54
CA GLY A 133 -7.88 19.10 -3.65
C GLY A 133 -6.84 19.28 -4.77
N ARG A 134 -5.78 18.47 -4.79
CA ARG A 134 -4.73 18.47 -5.82
C ARG A 134 -5.06 17.51 -6.97
N ASP A 135 -6.33 17.52 -7.40
CA ASP A 135 -6.89 16.54 -8.34
C ASP A 135 -6.15 16.50 -9.69
N ARG A 136 -5.69 17.65 -10.19
CA ARG A 136 -4.95 17.71 -11.46
C ARG A 136 -3.62 16.98 -11.41
N GLU A 137 -2.92 17.07 -10.27
CA GLU A 137 -1.66 16.36 -10.05
C GLU A 137 -1.91 14.86 -9.93
N GLY A 138 -2.93 14.46 -9.16
CA GLY A 138 -3.34 13.07 -9.07
C GLY A 138 -3.75 12.49 -10.43
N LEU A 139 -4.56 13.21 -11.21
CA LEU A 139 -5.00 12.79 -12.55
C LEU A 139 -3.82 12.65 -13.53
N SER A 140 -2.83 13.55 -13.46
CA SER A 140 -1.60 13.44 -14.23
C SER A 140 -0.88 12.12 -13.96
N LEU A 141 -0.71 11.77 -12.68
CA LEU A 141 -0.04 10.52 -12.29
C LEU A 141 -0.76 9.27 -12.82
N VAL A 142 -2.08 9.18 -12.64
CA VAL A 142 -2.82 7.97 -13.06
C VAL A 142 -2.97 7.86 -14.58
N LEU A 143 -3.13 8.97 -15.30
CA LEU A 143 -3.13 8.92 -16.77
C LEU A 143 -1.76 8.54 -17.33
N GLY A 144 -0.69 9.02 -16.70
CA GLY A 144 0.68 8.62 -17.03
C GLY A 144 0.92 7.13 -16.79
N ALA A 145 0.41 6.59 -15.66
CA ALA A 145 0.47 5.17 -15.33
C ALA A 145 -0.36 4.31 -16.29
N LEU A 146 -1.56 4.77 -16.68
CA LEU A 146 -2.46 4.03 -17.56
C LEU A 146 -1.97 3.98 -19.00
N ALA A 147 -1.31 5.04 -19.48
CA ALA A 147 -0.98 5.19 -20.90
C ALA A 147 -0.22 4.01 -21.53
N PRO A 148 0.79 3.38 -20.88
CA PRO A 148 1.48 2.20 -21.41
C PRO A 148 0.60 0.95 -21.55
N HIS A 149 -0.46 0.85 -20.75
CA HIS A 149 -1.36 -0.32 -20.73
C HIS A 149 -2.45 -0.26 -21.80
N LEU A 150 -2.64 0.90 -22.45
CA LEU A 150 -3.68 1.06 -23.44
C LEU A 150 -3.31 0.36 -24.75
N PRO A 151 -4.27 -0.27 -25.46
CA PRO A 151 -4.02 -0.85 -26.79
C PRO A 151 -3.80 0.22 -27.88
N ARG A 152 -4.26 1.46 -27.65
CA ARG A 152 -4.13 2.61 -28.55
C ARG A 152 -4.19 3.92 -27.76
N TYR A 153 -3.75 5.02 -28.38
CA TYR A 153 -3.73 6.39 -27.81
C TYR A 153 -2.70 6.62 -26.70
N GLN A 154 -1.69 5.75 -26.57
CA GLN A 154 -0.65 5.83 -25.53
C GLN A 154 0.05 7.19 -25.54
N ARG A 155 0.52 7.63 -26.71
CA ARG A 155 1.18 8.95 -26.87
C ARG A 155 0.26 10.11 -26.48
N SER A 156 -1.01 10.05 -26.87
CA SER A 156 -1.97 11.11 -26.54
C SER A 156 -2.23 11.18 -25.05
N MET A 157 -2.45 10.04 -24.39
CA MET A 157 -2.70 9.99 -22.94
C MET A 157 -1.47 10.41 -22.13
N ALA A 158 -0.28 10.00 -22.53
CA ALA A 158 0.96 10.48 -21.91
C ALA A 158 1.13 12.01 -22.07
N ASN A 159 0.79 12.56 -23.24
CA ASN A 159 0.81 14.00 -23.44
C ASN A 159 -0.23 14.73 -22.58
N TYR A 160 -1.45 14.20 -22.46
CA TYR A 160 -2.49 14.81 -21.62
C TYR A 160 -2.14 14.76 -20.14
N ALA A 161 -1.56 13.64 -19.67
CA ALA A 161 -1.01 13.55 -18.32
C ALA A 161 -0.05 14.70 -18.02
N ARG A 162 0.99 14.87 -18.85
CA ARG A 162 1.99 15.95 -18.71
C ARG A 162 1.35 17.35 -18.70
N LEU A 163 0.42 17.61 -19.62
CA LEU A 163 -0.22 18.93 -19.76
C LEU A 163 -1.12 19.31 -18.57
N LEU A 164 -1.53 18.37 -17.71
CA LEU A 164 -2.35 18.67 -16.53
C LEU A 164 -1.60 19.49 -15.47
N THR A 165 -0.28 19.33 -15.40
CA THR A 165 0.59 19.96 -14.38
C THR A 165 1.44 21.10 -14.94
N GLU A 166 1.42 21.32 -16.25
CA GLU A 166 2.14 22.44 -16.87
C GLU A 166 1.37 23.76 -16.71
N PRO A 167 2.07 24.89 -16.56
CA PRO A 167 1.45 26.21 -16.65
C PRO A 167 0.77 26.38 -18.01
N ALA A 168 -0.40 27.03 -18.00
CA ALA A 168 -1.13 27.40 -19.22
C ALA A 168 -0.39 28.45 -20.05
#